data_AF-A0A7U6QNG2-F1
#
_entry.id   AF-A0A7U6QNG2-F1
#
_cell.length_a   1.000
_cell.length_b   1.000
_cell.length_c   1.000
_cell.angle_alpha   90.00
_cell.angle_beta   90.00
_cell.angle_gamma   90.00
#
_symmetry.space_group_name_H-M   'P 1'
#
loop_
_entity.id
_entity.type
_entity.pdbx_description
1 polymer ?
#
loop_
_entity_poly.entity_id
_entity_poly.type
_entity_poly.pdbx_seq_one_letter_code
_entity_poly.pdbx_strand_id
1 'polypeptide(L)'
;MSLSPLQRYEKAVSTDEFTRDEQQFQAMSYLDEIYHQLINSAPQKKGFFGFLKSKPAAPTGLYMWGGVGRGKTWMMDMFYDSLTIERKMRLHFHHFMQRVHQELNKLQGESDPLEKVADIIYKEAVVICFDEFLCLTSLMR
;
A
#
# COMPACT_ATOMS: atom_id res chain seq x y z
N MET A 1 -4.56 -15.01 14.62
CA MET A 1 -3.34 -14.57 13.89
C MET A 1 -3.78 -14.16 12.50
N SER A 2 -3.47 -12.94 12.06
CA SER A 2 -3.74 -12.52 10.68
C SER A 2 -2.81 -13.30 9.75
N LEU A 3 -3.37 -13.86 8.68
CA LEU A 3 -2.58 -14.50 7.63
C LEU A 3 -1.85 -13.44 6.82
N SER A 4 -0.59 -13.73 6.45
CA SER A 4 0.18 -12.89 5.53
C SER A 4 -0.47 -12.87 4.12
N PRO A 5 -0.12 -11.90 3.26
CA PRO A 5 -0.61 -11.86 1.89
C PRO A 5 -0.42 -13.18 1.15
N LEU A 6 0.80 -13.75 1.21
CA LEU A 6 1.11 -14.99 0.50
C LEU A 6 0.33 -16.18 1.08
N GLN A 7 0.19 -16.26 2.40
CA GLN A 7 -0.61 -17.31 3.05
C GLN A 7 -2.10 -17.22 2.66
N ARG A 8 -2.64 -16.01 2.52
CA ARG A 8 -4.02 -15.81 2.03
C ARG A 8 -4.17 -16.28 0.59
N TYR A 9 -3.21 -15.93 -0.27
CA TYR A 9 -3.17 -16.38 -1.66
C TYR A 9 -3.09 -17.92 -1.77
N GLU A 10 -2.14 -18.55 -1.08
CA GLU A 10 -1.97 -20.01 -1.12
C GLU A 10 -3.21 -20.74 -0.61
N LYS A 11 -3.85 -20.21 0.44
CA LYS A 11 -5.11 -20.75 0.93
C LYS A 11 -6.22 -20.67 -0.12
N ALA A 12 -6.36 -19.54 -0.81
CA ALA A 12 -7.39 -19.38 -1.84
C ALA A 12 -7.12 -20.24 -3.09
N VAL A 13 -5.85 -20.42 -3.48
CA VAL A 13 -5.49 -21.36 -4.55
C VAL A 13 -5.77 -22.81 -4.14
N SER A 14 -5.59 -23.14 -2.85
CA SER A 14 -5.83 -24.49 -2.34
C SER A 14 -7.32 -24.89 -2.26
N THR A 15 -8.25 -23.94 -2.29
CA THR A 15 -9.70 -24.20 -2.27
C THR A 15 -10.29 -24.54 -3.64
N ASP A 16 -9.46 -24.75 -4.67
CA ASP A 16 -9.83 -25.10 -6.05
C ASP A 16 -10.71 -24.06 -6.77
N GLU A 17 -10.90 -22.89 -6.16
CA GLU A 17 -11.64 -21.75 -6.71
C GLU A 17 -10.77 -20.94 -7.68
N PHE A 18 -9.43 -21.07 -7.59
CA PHE A 18 -8.47 -20.32 -8.39
C PHE A 18 -7.33 -21.19 -8.92
N THR A 19 -6.98 -21.03 -10.19
CA THR A 19 -5.80 -21.66 -10.78
C THR A 19 -4.55 -20.90 -10.38
N ARG A 20 -3.53 -21.61 -9.89
CA ARG A 20 -2.22 -21.03 -9.59
C ARG A 20 -1.59 -20.40 -10.85
N ASP A 21 -1.24 -19.13 -10.76
CA ASP A 21 -0.46 -18.40 -11.77
C ASP A 21 0.90 -18.00 -11.18
N GLU A 22 1.99 -18.31 -11.88
CA GLU A 22 3.36 -18.06 -11.43
C GLU A 22 3.66 -16.55 -11.31
N GLN A 23 3.11 -15.72 -12.20
CA GLN A 23 3.28 -14.27 -12.15
C GLN A 23 2.54 -13.68 -10.95
N GLN A 24 1.36 -14.21 -10.63
CA GLN A 24 0.63 -13.82 -9.42
C GLN A 24 1.39 -14.22 -8.17
N PHE A 25 1.92 -15.45 -8.12
CA PHE A 25 2.72 -15.91 -6.99
C PHE A 25 3.94 -15.02 -6.75
N GLN A 26 4.69 -14.66 -7.81
CA GLN A 26 5.83 -13.75 -7.69
C GLN A 26 5.41 -12.36 -7.18
N ALA A 27 4.33 -11.78 -7.70
CA ALA A 27 3.81 -10.50 -7.22
C ALA A 27 3.39 -10.58 -5.74
N MET A 28 2.74 -11.68 -5.33
CA MET A 28 2.35 -11.92 -3.96
C MET A 28 3.55 -12.06 -3.02
N SER A 29 4.66 -12.67 -3.46
CA SER A 29 5.90 -12.74 -2.68
C SER A 29 6.47 -11.35 -2.38
N TYR A 30 6.49 -10.44 -3.36
CA TYR A 30 6.91 -9.05 -3.11
C TYR A 30 5.98 -8.32 -2.12
N LEU A 31 4.66 -8.54 -2.24
CA LEU A 31 3.68 -7.99 -1.29
C LEU A 31 3.88 -8.55 0.13
N ASP A 32 4.25 -9.82 0.23
CA ASP A 32 4.54 -10.50 1.49
C ASP A 32 5.82 -9.96 2.16
N GLU A 33 6.87 -9.70 1.38
CA GLU A 33 8.08 -9.02 1.85
C GLU A 33 7.77 -7.63 2.42
N ILE A 34 6.97 -6.82 1.69
CA ILE A 34 6.53 -5.50 2.16
C ILE A 34 5.72 -5.63 3.46
N TYR A 35 4.80 -6.60 3.53
CA TYR A 35 4.01 -6.88 4.73
C TYR A 35 4.91 -7.16 5.95
N HIS A 36 5.92 -8.01 5.78
CA HIS A 36 6.87 -8.31 6.86
C HIS A 36 7.72 -7.10 7.25
N GLN A 37 8.17 -6.30 6.28
CA GLN A 37 8.89 -5.06 6.56
C GLN A 37 8.02 -4.07 7.34
N LEU A 38 6.73 -3.93 6.99
CA LEU A 38 5.78 -3.04 7.67
C LEU A 38 5.53 -3.48 9.13
N ILE A 39 5.31 -4.77 9.37
CA ILE A 39 5.06 -5.29 10.72
C ILE A 39 6.30 -5.20 11.61
N ASN A 40 7.48 -5.49 11.05
CA ASN A 40 8.74 -5.44 11.80
C ASN A 40 9.21 -4.00 12.08
N SER A 41 8.78 -3.04 11.25
CA SER A 41 9.10 -1.62 11.41
C SER A 41 8.16 -0.88 12.36
N ALA A 42 7.04 -1.50 12.76
CA ALA A 42 6.16 -0.93 13.77
C ALA A 42 6.93 -0.72 15.08
N PRO A 43 6.80 0.46 15.74
CA PRO A 43 7.55 0.77 16.95
C PRO A 43 7.18 -0.22 18.06
N GLN A 44 8.05 -1.20 18.27
CA GLN A 44 8.04 -2.05 19.45
C GLN A 44 8.17 -1.12 20.66
N LYS A 45 7.18 -1.13 21.56
CA LYS A 45 7.22 -0.38 22.84
C LYS A 45 8.46 -0.82 23.60
N LYS A 46 9.58 -0.11 23.45
CA LYS A 46 10.80 -0.38 24.21
C LYS A 46 10.79 0.49 25.45
N GLY A 47 10.88 -0.17 26.61
CA GLY A 47 11.03 0.46 27.92
C GLY A 47 12.27 1.36 28.00
N PHE A 48 12.39 2.02 29.15
CA PHE A 48 13.25 3.17 29.53
C PHE A 48 14.77 3.13 29.18
N PHE A 49 15.30 2.14 28.46
CA PHE A 49 16.72 1.99 28.12
C PHE A 49 16.98 1.79 26.61
N GLY A 50 16.29 2.52 25.74
CA GLY A 50 16.35 2.35 24.28
C GLY A 50 16.96 3.52 23.51
N PHE A 51 18.00 4.19 24.01
CA PHE A 51 18.69 5.24 23.24
C PHE A 51 19.61 4.60 22.18
N LEU A 52 19.45 5.00 20.92
CA LEU A 52 20.16 4.55 19.71
C LEU A 52 19.73 3.20 19.11
N LYS A 53 18.56 3.18 18.46
CA LYS A 53 18.41 2.45 17.20
C LYS A 53 17.85 3.40 16.15
N SER A 54 18.50 3.42 14.98
CA SER A 54 18.02 4.14 13.79
C SER A 54 16.57 3.76 13.51
N LYS A 55 15.76 4.74 13.09
CA LYS A 55 14.41 4.45 12.59
C LYS A 55 14.56 3.43 11.45
N PRO A 56 13.85 2.29 11.47
CA PRO A 56 13.85 1.39 10.34
C PRO A 56 13.41 2.17 9.09
N ALA A 57 14.12 1.97 7.98
CA ALA A 57 13.77 2.61 6.72
C ALA A 57 12.37 2.14 6.28
N ALA A 58 11.56 3.06 5.77
CA ALA A 58 10.27 2.69 5.20
C ALA A 58 10.47 1.73 4.03
N PRO A 59 9.63 0.69 3.88
CA PRO A 59 9.73 -0.24 2.76
C PRO A 59 9.51 0.50 1.44
N THR A 60 10.24 0.09 0.40
CA THR A 60 9.96 0.54 -0.97
C THR A 60 8.61 0.01 -1.41
N GLY A 61 7.74 0.88 -1.94
CA GLY A 61 6.42 0.49 -2.44
C GLY A 61 6.48 -0.40 -3.69
N LEU A 62 5.37 -1.06 -4.00
CA LEU A 62 5.21 -1.91 -5.19
C LEU A 62 4.21 -1.30 -6.18
N TYR A 63 4.59 -1.25 -7.46
CA TYR A 63 3.69 -0.89 -8.55
C TYR A 63 3.39 -2.13 -9.41
N MET A 64 2.15 -2.61 -9.35
CA MET A 64 1.70 -3.77 -10.12
C MET A 64 1.08 -3.35 -11.46
N TRP A 65 1.55 -3.92 -12.55
CA TRP A 65 1.03 -3.67 -13.89
C TRP A 65 0.80 -4.99 -14.66
N GLY A 66 -0.09 -4.97 -15.65
CA GLY A 66 -0.42 -6.15 -16.46
C GLY A 66 -1.80 -6.07 -17.08
N GLY A 67 -2.13 -7.04 -17.94
CA GLY A 67 -3.40 -7.09 -18.68
C GLY A 67 -4.67 -7.11 -17.80
N VAL A 68 -5.82 -6.84 -18.43
CA VAL A 68 -7.15 -6.92 -17.79
C VAL A 68 -7.42 -8.38 -17.38
N GLY A 69 -8.10 -8.58 -16.24
CA GLY A 69 -8.49 -9.92 -15.77
C GLY A 69 -7.37 -10.77 -15.16
N ARG A 70 -6.16 -10.22 -14.94
CA ARG A 70 -5.01 -10.96 -14.37
C ARG A 70 -4.99 -11.01 -12.83
N GLY A 71 -6.08 -10.62 -12.16
CA GLY A 71 -6.20 -10.74 -10.70
C GLY A 71 -5.52 -9.63 -9.88
N LYS A 72 -5.13 -8.49 -10.48
CA LYS A 72 -4.45 -7.39 -9.76
C LYS A 72 -5.25 -6.86 -8.56
N THR A 73 -6.54 -6.60 -8.75
CA THR A 73 -7.43 -6.13 -7.68
C THR A 73 -7.50 -7.15 -6.55
N TRP A 74 -7.63 -8.44 -6.91
CA TRP A 74 -7.69 -9.52 -5.94
C TRP A 74 -6.38 -9.67 -5.13
N MET A 75 -5.21 -9.57 -5.78
CA MET A 75 -3.92 -9.54 -5.06
C MET A 75 -3.82 -8.34 -4.11
N MET A 76 -4.32 -7.17 -4.53
CA MET A 76 -4.40 -5.98 -3.67
C MET A 76 -5.34 -6.21 -2.47
N ASP A 77 -6.48 -6.88 -2.66
CA ASP A 77 -7.40 -7.26 -1.58
C ASP A 77 -6.69 -8.14 -0.54
N MET A 78 -5.99 -9.18 -1.00
CA MET A 78 -5.27 -10.11 -0.12
C MET A 78 -4.20 -9.38 0.70
N PHE A 79 -3.46 -8.45 0.08
CA PHE A 79 -2.50 -7.63 0.79
C PHE A 79 -3.16 -6.68 1.78
N TYR A 80 -4.15 -5.89 1.34
CA TYR A 80 -4.81 -4.90 2.19
C TYR A 80 -5.47 -5.55 3.42
N ASP A 81 -6.11 -6.71 3.25
CA ASP A 81 -6.77 -7.45 4.33
C ASP A 81 -5.81 -8.16 5.27
N SER A 82 -4.57 -8.43 4.85
CA SER A 82 -3.53 -8.98 5.72
C SER A 82 -3.04 -7.96 6.75
N LEU A 83 -3.03 -6.67 6.40
CA LEU A 83 -2.46 -5.61 7.22
C LEU A 83 -3.28 -5.40 8.50
N THR A 84 -2.65 -5.62 9.65
CA THR A 84 -3.19 -5.31 10.99
C THR A 84 -2.98 -3.84 11.39
N ILE A 85 -2.35 -3.05 10.53
CA ILE A 85 -2.15 -1.61 10.73
C ILE A 85 -3.50 -0.90 10.60
N GLU A 86 -3.91 -0.17 11.63
CA GLU A 86 -5.18 0.59 11.63
C GLU A 86 -5.10 1.80 10.69
N ARG A 87 -3.97 2.50 10.67
CA ARG A 87 -3.69 3.64 9.78
C ARG A 87 -3.33 3.18 8.37
N LYS A 88 -4.29 2.61 7.65
CA LYS A 88 -4.17 2.24 6.24
C LYS A 88 -5.34 2.81 5.44
N MET A 89 -5.08 3.24 4.21
CA MET A 89 -6.12 3.70 3.30
C MET A 89 -6.05 2.98 1.96
N ARG A 90 -7.20 2.82 1.34
CA ARG A 90 -7.34 2.29 -0.02
C ARG A 90 -8.30 3.17 -0.80
N LEU A 91 -7.88 3.63 -1.97
CA LEU A 91 -8.67 4.50 -2.83
C LEU A 91 -8.14 4.51 -4.26
N HIS A 92 -9.00 4.88 -5.21
CA HIS A 92 -8.56 5.14 -6.58
C HIS A 92 -7.61 6.34 -6.62
N PHE A 93 -6.58 6.27 -7.46
CA PHE A 93 -5.58 7.33 -7.56
C PHE A 93 -6.18 8.72 -7.87
N HIS A 94 -7.21 8.79 -8.72
CA HIS A 94 -7.84 10.07 -9.05
C HIS A 94 -8.51 10.74 -7.84
N HIS A 95 -9.17 9.97 -6.97
CA HIS A 95 -9.75 10.50 -5.74
C HIS A 95 -8.69 10.98 -4.77
N PHE A 96 -7.54 10.29 -4.70
CA PHE A 96 -6.40 10.75 -3.92
C PHE A 96 -5.90 12.12 -4.41
N MET A 97 -5.70 12.27 -5.72
CA MET A 97 -5.23 13.53 -6.29
C MET A 97 -6.24 14.67 -6.12
N GLN A 98 -7.54 14.41 -6.30
CA GLN A 98 -8.59 15.39 -6.01
C GLN A 98 -8.52 15.88 -4.56
N ARG A 99 -8.35 14.96 -3.62
CA ARG A 99 -8.20 15.28 -2.19
C ARG A 99 -6.96 16.13 -1.94
N VAL A 100 -5.82 15.75 -2.50
CA VAL A 100 -4.57 16.53 -2.38
C VAL A 100 -4.79 17.97 -2.87
N HIS A 101 -5.42 18.15 -4.04
CA HIS A 101 -5.72 19.48 -4.55
C HIS A 101 -6.68 20.29 -3.66
N GLN A 102 -7.70 19.65 -3.08
CA GLN A 102 -8.62 20.31 -2.15
C GLN A 102 -7.88 20.80 -0.89
N GLU A 103 -6.99 19.98 -0.30
CA GLU A 103 -6.21 20.40 0.87
C GLU A 103 -5.20 21.49 0.52
N LEU A 104 -4.53 21.41 -0.64
CA LEU A 104 -3.64 22.48 -1.11
C LEU A 104 -4.38 23.81 -1.27
N ASN A 105 -5.62 23.80 -1.79
CA ASN A 105 -6.42 25.00 -1.95
C ASN A 105 -6.81 25.65 -0.60
N LYS A 106 -7.01 24.85 0.45
CA LYS A 106 -7.27 25.35 1.81
C LYS A 106 -6.04 26.00 2.44
N LEU A 107 -4.85 25.60 2.01
CA LEU A 107 -3.55 26.05 2.53
C LEU A 107 -2.90 27.12 1.63
N GLN A 108 -3.68 27.82 0.80
CA GLN A 108 -3.15 28.90 -0.04
C GLN A 108 -2.51 30.00 0.83
N GLY A 109 -1.29 30.40 0.45
CA GLY A 109 -0.52 31.43 1.18
C GLY A 109 0.33 30.89 2.33
N GLU A 110 0.21 29.62 2.68
CA GLU A 110 1.10 28.95 3.63
C GLU A 110 2.46 28.63 3.00
N SER A 111 3.52 28.62 3.81
CA SER A 111 4.81 28.06 3.38
C SER A 111 4.71 26.53 3.32
N ASP A 112 5.28 25.95 2.28
CA ASP A 112 5.38 24.49 2.08
C ASP A 112 4.05 23.73 2.25
N PRO A 113 2.98 24.15 1.55
CA PRO A 113 1.63 23.59 1.74
C PRO A 113 1.58 22.09 1.43
N LEU A 114 2.44 21.60 0.54
CA LEU A 114 2.51 20.18 0.20
C LEU A 114 3.03 19.32 1.37
N GLU A 115 4.00 19.81 2.15
CA GLU A 115 4.48 19.11 3.35
C GLU A 115 3.36 19.02 4.40
N LYS A 116 2.60 20.11 4.59
CA LYS A 116 1.43 20.12 5.46
C LYS A 116 0.35 19.13 5.00
N VAL A 117 0.09 19.04 3.70
CA VAL A 117 -0.83 18.02 3.14
C VAL A 117 -0.30 16.62 3.39
N ALA A 118 1.00 16.38 3.20
CA ALA A 118 1.62 15.09 3.50
C ALA A 118 1.48 14.71 4.98
N ASP A 119 1.65 15.66 5.90
CA ASP A 119 1.43 15.44 7.34
C ASP A 119 -0.02 15.11 7.68
N ILE A 120 -0.99 15.78 7.04
CA ILE A 120 -2.42 15.49 7.19
C ILE A 120 -2.71 14.06 6.75
N ILE A 121 -2.28 13.68 5.55
CA ILE A 121 -2.48 12.34 5.01
C ILE A 121 -1.77 11.29 5.87
N TYR A 122 -0.54 11.58 6.31
CA TYR A 122 0.24 10.66 7.15
C TYR A 122 -0.47 10.36 8.47
N LYS A 123 -1.06 11.36 9.13
CA LYS A 123 -1.83 11.17 10.37
C LYS A 123 -2.96 10.14 10.21
N GLU A 124 -3.54 10.05 9.02
CA GLU A 124 -4.62 9.11 8.71
C GLU A 124 -4.11 7.76 8.21
N ALA A 125 -3.08 7.73 7.37
CA ALA A 125 -2.53 6.48 6.85
C ALA A 125 -1.01 6.49 6.73
N VAL A 126 -0.38 5.40 7.17
CA VAL A 126 1.02 5.08 6.91
C VAL A 126 1.21 4.11 5.75
N VAL A 127 0.13 3.44 5.33
CA VAL A 127 0.08 2.58 4.15
C VAL A 127 -1.06 3.06 3.26
N ILE A 128 -0.74 3.34 2.00
CA ILE A 128 -1.70 3.78 0.99
C ILE A 128 -1.70 2.75 -0.13
N CYS A 129 -2.83 2.11 -0.35
CA CYS A 129 -3.05 1.20 -1.48
C CYS A 129 -3.85 1.95 -2.55
N PHE A 130 -3.23 2.21 -3.70
CA PHE A 130 -3.93 2.81 -4.83
C PHE A 130 -4.52 1.73 -5.73
N ASP A 131 -5.82 1.83 -5.98
CA ASP A 131 -6.46 1.10 -7.08
C ASP A 131 -6.40 1.93 -8.36
N GLU A 132 -6.27 1.23 -9.49
CA GLU A 132 -6.41 1.77 -10.85
C GLU A 132 -5.51 2.97 -11.18
N PHE A 133 -4.30 2.66 -11.65
CA PHE A 133 -3.47 3.64 -12.36
C PHE A 133 -3.80 3.59 -13.86
N LEU A 134 -4.63 4.52 -14.32
CA LEU A 134 -4.94 4.65 -15.74
C LEU A 134 -3.81 5.41 -16.44
N CYS A 135 -2.97 4.69 -17.19
CA CYS A 135 -2.08 5.30 -18.17
C CYS A 135 -2.83 5.44 -19.49
N LEU A 136 -3.39 6.62 -19.77
CA LEU A 136 -3.90 6.94 -21.09
C LEU A 136 -2.70 7.26 -21.99
N THR A 137 -2.21 6.28 -22.74
CA THR A 137 -1.36 6.58 -23.89
C THR A 137 -2.26 7.06 -25.01
N SER A 138 -2.40 8.38 -25.13
CA SER A 138 -2.88 8.91 -26.39
C SER A 138 -1.76 8.72 -27.41
N LEU A 139 -1.89 7.73 -28.29
CA LEU A 139 -1.52 7.93 -29.68
C LEU A 139 -2.46 9.04 -30.19
N MET A 140 -2.15 10.30 -29.83
CA MET A 140 -2.66 11.47 -30.53
C MET A 140 -2.12 11.33 -31.95
N ARG A 141 -2.96 10.79 -32.82
CA ARG A 141 -2.88 11.10 -34.25
C ARG A 141 -3.31 12.54 -34.44
#